data_AF-A0A4R3AAF0-F1
#
_entry.id   AF-A0A4R3AAF0-F1
#
_cell.length_a   1.000
_cell.length_b   1.000
_cell.length_c   1.000
_cell.angle_alpha   90.00
_cell.angle_beta   90.00
_cell.angle_gamma   90.00
#
_symmetry.space_group_name_H-M   'P 1'
#
loop_
_entity.id
_entity.type
_entity.pdbx_description
1 polymer ?
#
loop_
_entity_poly.entity_id
_entity_poly.type
_entity_poly.pdbx_seq_one_letter_code
_entity_poly.pdbx_strand_id
1 'polypeptide(L)'
;MKKIIYTLSLLLSLSVFSCKNSDLEYSNQFEESFDKFKEFKKESYNSYQYQTNTSLMTQSATTTISVINGKVTKREHLIQRFGNQFISPATGWTDEKIEAIEANITEAFKTYLKDKKITLKEYLSWSESEKELGKYNGLGATEIMTLDDVYTKAKGEWLVAQEKKKIFFETKNNGMISSCGYVIGNCQDDCFTGINISDIKTLTN
;
A
#
# COMPACT_ATOMS: atom_id res chain seq x y z
N MET A 1 -6.44 75.40 23.37
CA MET A 1 -7.00 74.84 22.12
C MET A 1 -5.87 74.04 21.47
N LYS A 2 -5.88 72.74 21.17
CA LYS A 2 -6.89 71.67 21.02
C LYS A 2 -6.33 70.39 21.68
N LYS A 3 -7.21 69.61 22.31
CA LYS A 3 -6.98 68.19 22.64
C LYS A 3 -7.10 67.38 21.34
N ILE A 4 -6.26 66.38 21.10
CA ILE A 4 -6.62 65.21 20.28
C ILE A 4 -6.01 63.95 20.91
N ILE A 5 -6.87 62.95 21.07
CA ILE A 5 -6.75 61.68 21.78
C ILE A 5 -6.24 60.57 20.82
N TYR A 6 -5.60 59.56 21.41
CA TYR A 6 -5.07 58.30 20.87
C TYR A 6 -5.97 57.55 19.88
N THR A 7 -5.38 56.83 18.93
CA THR A 7 -5.88 55.51 18.50
C THR A 7 -4.74 54.53 18.22
N LEU A 8 -4.75 53.45 19.00
CA LEU A 8 -4.04 52.21 18.81
C LEU A 8 -4.65 51.51 17.58
N SER A 9 -3.89 51.33 16.49
CA SER A 9 -4.34 50.53 15.35
C SER A 9 -3.44 49.31 15.18
N LEU A 10 -3.95 48.23 15.74
CA LEU A 10 -3.57 46.84 15.56
C LEU A 10 -3.77 46.44 14.09
N LEU A 11 -2.73 45.96 13.41
CA LEU A 11 -2.85 45.05 12.25
C LEU A 11 -1.54 44.25 12.15
N LEU A 12 -1.40 43.35 13.12
CA LEU A 12 -0.51 42.21 13.03
C LEU A 12 -1.08 41.31 11.92
N SER A 13 -0.64 41.52 10.68
CA SER A 13 -0.89 40.58 9.57
C SER A 13 -0.01 39.35 9.79
N LEU A 14 -0.32 38.58 10.83
CA LEU A 14 -0.07 37.15 10.83
C LEU A 14 -0.99 36.59 9.75
N SER A 15 -0.47 36.55 8.53
CA SER A 15 -0.96 35.63 7.51
C SER A 15 -0.80 34.24 8.11
N VAL A 16 -1.82 33.80 8.83
CA VAL A 16 -2.10 32.39 9.00
C VAL A 16 -2.26 31.85 7.58
N PHE A 17 -1.17 31.32 7.05
CA PHE A 17 -1.28 30.14 6.21
C PHE A 17 -1.93 29.09 7.12
N SER A 18 -3.25 29.19 7.30
CA SER A 18 -4.03 28.03 7.62
C SER A 18 -3.71 27.11 6.47
N CYS A 19 -2.90 26.08 6.74
CA CYS A 19 -2.90 24.87 5.94
C CYS A 19 -4.38 24.64 5.60
N LYS A 20 -4.69 24.55 4.30
CA LYS A 20 -5.97 23.97 3.92
C LYS A 20 -5.95 22.58 4.55
N ASN A 21 -6.57 22.44 5.71
CA ASN A 21 -6.94 21.15 6.21
C ASN A 21 -7.95 20.68 5.17
N SER A 22 -7.48 19.92 4.19
CA SER A 22 -8.38 19.11 3.40
C SER A 22 -9.23 18.32 4.39
N ASP A 23 -10.55 18.38 4.26
CA ASP A 23 -11.45 17.60 5.11
C ASP A 23 -11.01 16.13 5.00
N LEU A 24 -10.48 15.59 6.08
CA LEU A 24 -9.94 14.24 6.13
C LEU A 24 -11.06 13.31 6.59
N GLU A 25 -11.55 12.45 5.71
CA GLU A 25 -12.49 11.42 6.12
C GLU A 25 -11.81 10.46 7.10
N TYR A 26 -12.55 10.01 8.11
CA TYR A 26 -12.03 9.15 9.18
C TYR A 26 -10.91 9.77 10.03
N SER A 27 -10.82 11.11 10.14
CA SER A 27 -9.72 11.81 10.85
C SER A 27 -9.40 11.25 12.23
N ASN A 28 -10.40 11.00 13.07
CA ASN A 28 -10.19 10.50 14.43
C ASN A 28 -9.62 9.08 14.43
N GLN A 29 -10.18 8.18 13.61
CA GLN A 29 -9.71 6.80 13.49
C GLN A 29 -8.30 6.76 12.86
N PHE A 30 -7.99 7.67 11.95
CA PHE A 30 -6.66 7.80 11.38
C PHE A 30 -5.64 8.18 12.45
N GLU A 31 -5.92 9.20 13.27
CA GLU A 31 -4.98 9.64 14.32
C GLU A 31 -4.80 8.55 15.39
N GLU A 32 -5.87 7.87 15.81
CA GLU A 32 -5.78 6.70 16.70
C GLU A 32 -4.90 5.58 16.11
N SER A 33 -5.05 5.31 14.81
CA SER A 33 -4.24 4.32 14.11
C SER A 33 -2.78 4.74 13.99
N PHE A 34 -2.54 6.02 13.73
CA PHE A 34 -1.21 6.59 13.61
C PHE A 34 -0.47 6.57 14.96
N ASP A 35 -1.17 6.79 16.07
CA ASP A 35 -0.63 6.59 17.42
C ASP A 35 -0.19 5.14 17.65
N LYS A 36 -1.01 4.16 17.25
CA LYS A 36 -0.65 2.73 17.31
C LYS A 36 0.56 2.40 16.46
N PHE A 37 0.67 2.97 15.26
CA PHE A 37 1.85 2.81 14.42
C PHE A 37 3.11 3.42 15.04
N LYS A 38 3.03 4.60 15.66
CA LYS A 38 4.18 5.22 16.34
C LYS A 38 4.69 4.35 17.50
N GLU A 39 3.79 3.76 18.29
CA GLU A 39 4.12 2.80 19.34
C GLU A 39 4.85 1.58 18.75
N PHE A 40 4.24 0.91 17.77
CA PHE A 40 4.82 -0.24 17.08
C PHE A 40 6.19 0.07 16.47
N LYS A 41 6.34 1.24 15.83
CA LYS A 41 7.59 1.69 15.21
C LYS A 41 8.71 1.81 16.25
N LYS A 42 8.39 2.31 17.45
CA LYS A 42 9.35 2.41 18.56
C LYS A 42 9.74 1.03 19.07
N GLU A 43 8.77 0.14 19.30
CA GLU A 43 8.98 -1.21 19.84
C GLU A 43 9.76 -2.11 18.88
N SER A 44 9.51 -1.97 17.58
CA SER A 44 10.15 -2.75 16.52
C SER A 44 11.51 -2.21 16.08
N TYR A 45 11.98 -1.09 16.66
CA TYR A 45 13.14 -0.34 16.15
C TYR A 45 13.01 -0.04 14.64
N ASN A 46 11.77 0.24 14.21
CA ASN A 46 11.40 0.46 12.82
C ASN A 46 11.79 -0.70 11.88
N SER A 47 11.82 -1.93 12.40
CA SER A 47 12.18 -3.15 11.68
C SER A 47 11.03 -4.16 11.73
N TYR A 48 10.41 -4.41 10.59
CA TYR A 48 9.17 -5.18 10.49
C TYR A 48 9.00 -5.74 9.08
N GLN A 49 8.06 -6.66 8.95
CA GLN A 49 7.50 -7.03 7.67
C GLN A 49 5.99 -6.80 7.68
N TYR A 50 5.43 -6.46 6.52
CA TYR A 50 3.99 -6.45 6.33
C TYR A 50 3.62 -7.16 5.05
N GLN A 51 2.41 -7.71 5.03
CA GLN A 51 1.85 -8.41 3.88
C GLN A 51 0.64 -7.66 3.34
N THR A 52 0.55 -7.57 2.03
CA THR A 52 -0.62 -7.07 1.33
C THR A 52 -1.20 -8.15 0.45
N ASN A 53 -2.53 -8.17 0.33
CA ASN A 53 -3.22 -9.10 -0.55
C ASN A 53 -3.91 -8.35 -1.68
N THR A 54 -3.74 -8.88 -2.89
CA THR A 54 -4.51 -8.49 -4.07
C THR A 54 -5.44 -9.64 -4.42
N SER A 55 -6.71 -9.35 -4.67
CA SER A 55 -7.68 -10.34 -5.14
C SER A 55 -8.48 -9.74 -6.29
N LEU A 56 -8.19 -10.24 -7.49
CA LEU A 56 -8.93 -10.01 -8.71
C LEU A 56 -9.86 -11.21 -8.96
N MET A 57 -10.73 -11.10 -9.97
CA MET A 57 -11.66 -12.17 -10.33
C MET A 57 -10.99 -13.53 -10.56
N THR A 58 -9.85 -13.56 -11.25
CA THR A 58 -9.17 -14.81 -11.65
C THR A 58 -7.75 -14.92 -11.09
N GLN A 59 -7.35 -14.03 -10.19
CA GLN A 59 -6.01 -14.06 -9.62
C GLN A 59 -6.03 -13.53 -8.20
N SER A 60 -5.28 -14.14 -7.30
CA SER A 60 -4.96 -13.53 -6.02
C SER A 60 -3.47 -13.66 -5.74
N ALA A 61 -2.92 -12.71 -4.99
CA ALA A 61 -1.51 -12.64 -4.71
C ALA A 61 -1.24 -12.05 -3.33
N THR A 62 -0.10 -12.42 -2.74
CA THR A 62 0.47 -11.73 -1.58
C THR A 62 1.77 -11.06 -1.99
N THR A 63 1.95 -9.83 -1.52
CA THR A 63 3.26 -9.17 -1.50
C THR A 63 3.70 -9.03 -0.05
N THR A 64 4.91 -9.46 0.26
CA THR A 64 5.56 -9.21 1.57
C THR A 64 6.63 -8.14 1.38
N ILE A 65 6.62 -7.13 2.23
CA ILE A 65 7.64 -6.09 2.27
C ILE A 65 8.38 -6.22 3.60
N SER A 66 9.70 -6.37 3.55
CA SER A 66 10.56 -6.33 4.74
C SER A 66 11.26 -4.98 4.83
N VAL A 67 11.16 -4.38 6.00
CA VAL A 67 11.74 -3.09 6.36
C VAL A 67 12.71 -3.31 7.52
N ILE A 68 13.93 -2.84 7.39
CA ILE A 68 14.94 -2.85 8.46
C ILE A 68 15.38 -1.42 8.70
N ASN A 69 15.31 -0.97 9.95
CA ASN A 69 15.65 0.39 10.38
C ASN A 69 15.00 1.48 9.51
N GLY A 70 13.74 1.29 9.11
CA GLY A 70 13.00 2.23 8.27
C GLY A 70 13.33 2.22 6.78
N LYS A 71 14.11 1.26 6.31
CA LYS A 71 14.41 1.08 4.88
C LYS A 71 13.85 -0.24 4.38
N VAL A 72 13.17 -0.24 3.23
CA VAL A 72 12.79 -1.49 2.57
C VAL A 72 14.06 -2.22 2.14
N THR A 73 14.21 -3.47 2.57
CA THR A 73 15.38 -4.31 2.26
C THR A 73 15.02 -5.57 1.47
N LYS A 74 13.75 -5.94 1.44
CA LYS A 74 13.26 -7.10 0.69
C LYS A 74 11.82 -6.87 0.24
N ARG A 75 11.50 -7.36 -0.96
CA ARG A 75 10.13 -7.50 -1.44
C ARG A 75 9.95 -8.90 -2.00
N GLU A 76 8.87 -9.57 -1.63
CA GLU A 76 8.53 -10.90 -2.12
C GLU A 76 7.11 -10.87 -2.65
N HIS A 77 6.87 -11.60 -3.72
CA HIS A 77 5.54 -11.72 -4.31
C HIS A 77 5.24 -13.18 -4.65
N LEU A 78 4.00 -13.57 -4.37
CA LEU A 78 3.48 -14.90 -4.67
C LEU A 78 2.05 -14.78 -5.18
N ILE A 79 1.84 -15.24 -6.40
CA ILE A 79 0.50 -15.52 -6.92
C ILE A 79 -0.04 -16.74 -6.16
N GLN A 80 -1.03 -16.53 -5.30
CA GLN A 80 -1.70 -17.60 -4.56
C GLN A 80 -2.71 -18.35 -5.44
N ARG A 81 -3.39 -17.64 -6.35
CA ARG A 81 -4.34 -18.23 -7.29
C ARG A 81 -4.04 -17.70 -8.68
N PHE A 82 -3.91 -18.59 -9.67
CA PHE A 82 -3.77 -18.25 -11.08
C PHE A 82 -4.91 -18.88 -11.88
N GLY A 83 -5.71 -18.05 -12.55
CA GLY A 83 -6.98 -18.48 -13.13
C GLY A 83 -7.98 -18.94 -12.07
N ASN A 84 -8.96 -19.73 -12.49
CA ASN A 84 -9.97 -20.30 -11.58
C ASN A 84 -9.55 -21.67 -11.00
N GLN A 85 -8.46 -22.26 -11.50
CA GLN A 85 -8.15 -23.67 -11.24
C GLN A 85 -6.82 -23.91 -10.54
N PHE A 86 -5.85 -22.99 -10.65
CA PHE A 86 -4.53 -23.19 -10.09
C PHE A 86 -4.40 -22.42 -8.79
N ILE A 87 -4.15 -23.14 -7.70
CA ILE A 87 -3.90 -22.57 -6.37
C ILE A 87 -2.49 -23.01 -5.96
N SER A 88 -1.69 -22.06 -5.48
CA SER A 88 -0.36 -22.32 -4.97
C SER A 88 -0.45 -23.19 -3.72
N PRO A 89 0.32 -24.29 -3.64
CA PRO A 89 0.55 -24.99 -2.40
C PRO A 89 1.16 -24.08 -1.32
N ALA A 90 1.04 -24.47 -0.06
CA ALA A 90 1.68 -23.77 1.06
C ALA A 90 3.22 -23.72 0.93
N THR A 91 3.80 -24.69 0.22
CA THR A 91 5.24 -24.77 -0.08
C THR A 91 5.64 -23.97 -1.32
N GLY A 92 4.70 -23.25 -1.95
CA GLY A 92 4.91 -22.56 -3.23
C GLY A 92 4.66 -23.46 -4.45
N TRP A 93 4.83 -22.87 -5.64
CA TRP A 93 4.63 -23.55 -6.92
C TRP A 93 5.70 -24.63 -7.19
N THR A 94 5.25 -25.86 -7.47
CA THR A 94 6.12 -26.96 -7.91
C THR A 94 6.29 -26.95 -9.42
N ASP A 95 7.37 -27.54 -9.93
CA ASP A 95 7.62 -27.60 -11.38
C ASP A 95 6.46 -28.33 -12.12
N GLU A 96 5.92 -29.41 -11.56
CA GLU A 96 4.72 -30.10 -12.09
C GLU A 96 3.51 -29.16 -12.22
N LYS A 97 3.27 -28.29 -11.23
CA LYS A 97 2.15 -27.33 -11.29
C LYS A 97 2.43 -26.21 -12.29
N ILE A 98 3.69 -25.79 -12.41
CA ILE A 98 4.09 -24.79 -13.41
C ILE A 98 3.87 -25.35 -14.80
N GLU A 99 4.33 -26.56 -15.10
CA GLU A 99 4.10 -27.24 -16.39
C GLU A 99 2.60 -27.36 -16.72
N ALA A 100 1.77 -27.71 -15.72
CA ALA A 100 0.33 -27.75 -15.88
C ALA A 100 -0.27 -26.38 -16.22
N ILE A 101 0.25 -25.28 -15.64
CA ILE A 101 -0.16 -23.92 -16.01
C ILE A 101 0.33 -23.59 -17.43
N GLU A 102 1.58 -23.88 -17.77
CA GLU A 102 2.16 -23.61 -19.10
C GLU A 102 1.36 -24.25 -20.24
N ALA A 103 0.82 -25.44 -20.01
CA ALA A 103 -0.05 -26.14 -20.95
C ALA A 103 -1.42 -25.46 -21.15
N ASN A 104 -1.86 -24.61 -20.21
CA ASN A 104 -3.20 -24.00 -20.19
C ASN A 104 -3.21 -22.47 -20.39
N ILE A 105 -2.04 -21.81 -20.41
CA ILE A 105 -1.97 -20.37 -20.67
C ILE A 105 -2.20 -20.02 -22.14
N THR A 106 -2.80 -18.87 -22.38
CA THR A 106 -3.09 -18.37 -23.72
C THR A 106 -1.82 -17.88 -24.43
N GLU A 107 -1.81 -17.89 -25.77
CA GLU A 107 -0.71 -17.31 -26.56
C GLU A 107 -0.49 -15.81 -26.27
N ALA A 108 -1.55 -15.08 -25.96
CA ALA A 108 -1.46 -13.69 -25.53
C ALA A 108 -0.66 -13.56 -24.21
N PHE A 109 -0.91 -14.44 -23.24
CA PHE A 109 -0.16 -14.44 -21.99
C PHE A 109 1.31 -14.89 -22.18
N LYS A 110 1.56 -15.88 -23.05
CA LYS A 110 2.94 -16.25 -23.43
C LYS A 110 3.69 -15.07 -24.06
N THR A 111 3.03 -14.30 -24.92
CA THR A 111 3.58 -13.09 -25.51
C THR A 111 3.88 -12.04 -24.46
N TYR A 112 2.95 -11.81 -23.52
CA TYR A 112 3.18 -10.91 -22.38
C TYR A 112 4.43 -11.28 -21.57
N LEU A 113 4.61 -12.56 -21.23
CA LEU A 113 5.81 -13.03 -20.50
C LEU A 113 7.10 -12.75 -21.29
N LYS A 114 7.08 -13.02 -22.60
CA LYS A 114 8.20 -12.76 -23.51
C LYS A 114 8.55 -11.27 -23.59
N ASP A 115 7.56 -10.40 -23.75
CA ASP A 115 7.75 -8.96 -23.83
C ASP A 115 8.29 -8.38 -22.52
N LYS A 116 7.83 -8.92 -21.38
CA LYS A 116 8.35 -8.61 -20.05
C LYS A 116 9.72 -9.23 -19.76
N LYS A 117 10.20 -10.14 -20.62
CA LYS A 117 11.46 -10.87 -20.47
C LYS A 117 11.54 -11.64 -19.14
N ILE A 118 10.44 -12.28 -18.77
CA ILE A 118 10.32 -13.12 -17.57
C ILE A 118 9.79 -14.50 -17.93
N THR A 119 10.15 -15.49 -17.12
CA THR A 119 9.57 -16.84 -17.18
C THR A 119 8.21 -16.89 -16.47
N LEU A 120 7.41 -17.94 -16.72
CA LEU A 120 6.19 -18.17 -15.93
C LEU A 120 6.51 -18.36 -14.45
N LYS A 121 7.59 -19.08 -14.15
CA LYS A 121 8.05 -19.31 -12.77
C LYS A 121 8.32 -17.99 -12.05
N GLU A 122 9.06 -17.08 -12.69
CA GLU A 122 9.31 -15.73 -12.16
C GLU A 122 8.03 -14.89 -12.07
N TYR A 123 7.07 -15.03 -12.99
CA TYR A 123 5.79 -14.34 -12.86
C TYR A 123 4.98 -14.80 -11.65
N LEU A 124 4.95 -16.12 -11.41
CA LEU A 124 4.17 -16.73 -10.33
C LEU A 124 4.76 -16.47 -8.94
N SER A 125 6.09 -16.41 -8.83
CA SER A 125 6.76 -16.07 -7.58
C SER A 125 8.14 -15.49 -7.82
N TRP A 126 8.44 -14.42 -7.09
CA TRP A 126 9.73 -13.76 -7.16
C TRP A 126 10.07 -13.08 -5.82
N SER A 127 11.36 -12.82 -5.62
CA SER A 127 11.85 -11.97 -4.55
C SER A 127 12.88 -10.98 -5.07
N GLU A 128 12.97 -9.84 -4.40
CA GLU A 128 13.95 -8.78 -4.62
C GLU A 128 14.71 -8.58 -3.32
N SER A 129 16.04 -8.67 -3.39
CA SER A 129 16.91 -8.12 -2.35
C SER A 129 17.02 -6.61 -2.47
N GLU A 130 17.62 -5.95 -1.48
CA GLU A 130 17.82 -4.50 -1.45
C GLU A 130 18.45 -3.93 -2.75
N LYS A 131 19.35 -4.69 -3.38
CA LYS A 131 20.03 -4.29 -4.62
C LYS A 131 19.19 -4.47 -5.89
N GLU A 132 18.11 -5.24 -5.79
CA GLU A 132 17.24 -5.64 -6.90
C GLU A 132 15.86 -5.00 -6.81
N LEU A 133 15.60 -4.21 -5.77
CA LEU A 133 14.33 -3.55 -5.55
C LEU A 133 13.86 -2.80 -6.80
N GLY A 134 12.68 -3.18 -7.27
CA GLY A 134 12.02 -2.58 -8.42
C GLY A 134 12.20 -3.34 -9.73
N LYS A 135 13.02 -4.41 -9.76
CA LYS A 135 13.20 -5.29 -10.92
C LYS A 135 11.88 -5.79 -11.50
N TYR A 136 10.90 -6.11 -10.65
CA TYR A 136 9.60 -6.67 -11.03
C TYR A 136 8.45 -5.66 -10.95
N ASN A 137 8.75 -4.35 -11.00
CA ASN A 137 7.71 -3.32 -11.04
C ASN A 137 6.76 -3.50 -12.25
N GLY A 138 5.47 -3.28 -12.01
CA GLY A 138 4.44 -3.47 -13.03
C GLY A 138 3.96 -4.91 -13.21
N LEU A 139 4.34 -5.84 -12.32
CA LEU A 139 3.81 -7.21 -12.27
C LEU A 139 2.75 -7.42 -11.18
N GLY A 140 2.05 -6.35 -10.78
CA GLY A 140 0.90 -6.44 -9.86
C GLY A 140 1.24 -6.55 -8.36
N ALA A 141 2.52 -6.54 -7.99
CA ALA A 141 2.94 -6.43 -6.59
C ALA A 141 2.75 -5.02 -6.06
N THR A 142 2.58 -4.94 -4.73
CA THR A 142 2.55 -3.67 -4.00
C THR A 142 3.84 -2.89 -4.25
N GLU A 143 3.70 -1.57 -4.39
CA GLU A 143 4.84 -0.68 -4.56
C GLU A 143 5.81 -0.78 -3.37
N ILE A 144 7.06 -0.44 -3.61
CA ILE A 144 8.12 -0.47 -2.60
C ILE A 144 7.90 0.74 -1.68
N MET A 145 7.29 0.50 -0.53
CA MET A 145 6.97 1.55 0.44
C MET A 145 7.08 1.02 1.87
N THR A 146 7.33 1.91 2.82
CA THR A 146 7.30 1.62 4.25
C THR A 146 5.90 1.88 4.82
N LEU A 147 5.64 1.49 6.06
CA LEU A 147 4.42 1.93 6.75
C LEU A 147 4.39 3.45 6.96
N ASP A 148 5.53 4.13 7.11
CA ASP A 148 5.58 5.60 7.14
C ASP A 148 5.03 6.21 5.84
N ASP A 149 5.40 5.64 4.69
CA ASP A 149 4.90 6.06 3.38
C ASP A 149 3.40 5.76 3.24
N VAL A 150 2.93 4.62 3.75
CA VAL A 150 1.51 4.25 3.81
C VAL A 150 0.71 5.29 4.59
N TYR A 151 1.14 5.64 5.81
CA TYR A 151 0.45 6.66 6.61
C TYR A 151 0.53 8.06 5.99
N THR A 152 1.63 8.38 5.30
CA THR A 152 1.78 9.64 4.55
C THR A 152 0.78 9.73 3.40
N LYS A 153 0.66 8.67 2.59
CA LYS A 153 -0.33 8.58 1.50
C LYS A 153 -1.76 8.55 2.02
N ALA A 154 -2.01 7.85 3.13
CA ALA A 154 -3.31 7.84 3.78
C ALA A 154 -3.78 9.26 4.11
N LYS A 155 -2.94 10.04 4.80
CA LYS A 155 -3.27 11.41 5.22
C LYS A 155 -3.35 12.41 4.06
N GLY A 156 -2.42 12.31 3.11
CA GLY A 156 -2.23 13.31 2.06
C GLY A 156 -3.00 13.06 0.77
N GLU A 157 -3.49 11.84 0.55
CA GLU A 157 -4.06 11.44 -0.74
C GLU A 157 -5.32 10.58 -0.60
N TRP A 158 -5.25 9.49 0.16
CA TRP A 158 -6.28 8.45 0.14
C TRP A 158 -7.52 8.80 0.95
N LEU A 159 -7.33 9.45 2.12
CA LEU A 159 -8.43 9.86 3.00
C LEU A 159 -8.85 11.33 2.80
N VAL A 160 -8.21 12.04 1.86
CA VAL A 160 -8.59 13.40 1.51
C VAL A 160 -9.95 13.40 0.82
N ALA A 161 -10.94 14.05 1.46
CA ALA A 161 -12.28 14.15 0.92
C ALA A 161 -12.26 14.85 -0.44
N GLN A 162 -12.97 14.24 -1.39
CA GLN A 162 -13.15 14.78 -2.73
C GLN A 162 -14.48 14.30 -3.29
N GLU A 163 -15.13 15.14 -4.09
CA GLU A 163 -16.36 14.77 -4.79
C GLU A 163 -16.14 13.45 -5.56
N LYS A 164 -17.11 12.53 -5.45
CA LYS A 164 -17.13 11.22 -6.10
C LYS A 164 -16.11 10.19 -5.57
N LYS A 165 -15.27 10.51 -4.58
CA LYS A 165 -14.48 9.49 -3.87
C LYS A 165 -15.34 8.83 -2.81
N LYS A 166 -15.52 7.51 -2.90
CA LYS A 166 -15.95 6.68 -1.78
C LYS A 166 -14.70 6.18 -1.06
N ILE A 167 -14.45 6.69 0.14
CA ILE A 167 -13.26 6.41 0.93
C ILE A 167 -13.51 5.19 1.84
N PHE A 168 -12.48 4.38 2.05
CA PHE A 168 -12.47 3.18 2.89
C PHE A 168 -11.30 3.25 3.86
N PHE A 169 -11.57 2.97 5.13
CA PHE A 169 -10.55 2.95 6.18
C PHE A 169 -10.87 1.89 7.23
N GLU A 170 -9.92 1.00 7.50
CA GLU A 170 -10.01 -0.05 8.51
C GLU A 170 -8.66 -0.24 9.23
N THR A 171 -8.71 -0.63 10.51
CA THR A 171 -7.55 -0.66 11.42
C THR A 171 -7.39 -2.00 12.16
N LYS A 172 -7.57 -3.12 11.44
CA LYS A 172 -7.61 -4.47 12.04
C LYS A 172 -6.23 -5.04 12.42
N ASN A 173 -5.12 -4.37 12.08
CA ASN A 173 -3.76 -4.81 12.43
C ASN A 173 -3.34 -4.26 13.79
N ASN A 174 -3.99 -4.70 14.87
CA ASN A 174 -3.76 -4.18 16.24
C ASN A 174 -3.94 -2.65 16.33
N GLY A 175 -4.94 -2.11 15.63
CA GLY A 175 -5.17 -0.68 15.54
C GLY A 175 -4.38 0.01 14.42
N MET A 176 -3.40 -0.65 13.79
CA MET A 176 -2.75 -0.14 12.57
C MET A 176 -3.60 -0.43 11.31
N ILE A 177 -3.35 0.32 10.23
CA ILE A 177 -4.08 0.22 8.96
C ILE A 177 -4.12 -1.24 8.46
N SER A 178 -5.32 -1.72 8.16
CA SER A 178 -5.59 -2.97 7.43
C SER A 178 -6.19 -2.73 6.05
N SER A 179 -6.93 -1.64 5.88
CA SER A 179 -7.38 -1.15 4.56
C SER A 179 -7.42 0.36 4.58
N CYS A 180 -6.88 1.01 3.55
CA CYS A 180 -6.95 2.46 3.40
C CYS A 180 -6.91 2.80 1.92
N GLY A 181 -7.91 3.53 1.43
CA GLY A 181 -8.02 3.86 0.02
C GLY A 181 -9.36 4.45 -0.37
N TYR A 182 -9.58 4.58 -1.66
CA TYR A 182 -10.84 5.06 -2.20
C TYR A 182 -11.18 4.40 -3.55
N VAL A 183 -12.44 4.52 -3.93
CA VAL A 183 -12.95 4.26 -5.28
C VAL A 183 -13.56 5.55 -5.81
N ILE A 184 -13.24 5.92 -7.05
CA ILE A 184 -13.88 7.05 -7.73
C ILE A 184 -15.20 6.57 -8.36
N GLY A 185 -16.26 7.39 -8.27
CA GLY A 185 -17.56 7.10 -8.86
C GLY A 185 -17.49 6.78 -10.36
N ASN A 186 -18.42 5.93 -10.82
CA ASN A 186 -18.46 5.29 -12.15
C ASN A 186 -17.42 4.17 -12.38
N CYS A 187 -16.84 3.61 -11.31
CA CYS A 187 -16.00 2.43 -11.41
C CYS A 187 -16.80 1.18 -11.85
N GLN A 188 -16.31 0.47 -12.88
CA GLN A 188 -16.83 -0.83 -13.32
C GLN A 188 -16.08 -1.97 -12.62
N ASP A 189 -14.79 -2.17 -12.95
CA ASP A 189 -13.94 -3.23 -12.39
C ASP A 189 -12.58 -2.68 -11.91
N ASP A 190 -12.05 -3.24 -10.82
CA ASP A 190 -10.67 -3.04 -10.30
C ASP A 190 -10.20 -1.59 -10.01
N CYS A 191 -11.08 -0.68 -9.57
CA CYS A 191 -10.70 0.74 -9.36
C CYS A 191 -10.33 1.15 -7.91
N PHE A 192 -10.09 0.20 -7.01
CA PHE A 192 -9.64 0.56 -5.66
C PHE A 192 -8.22 1.13 -5.72
N THR A 193 -8.07 2.39 -5.31
CA THR A 193 -6.76 3.04 -5.15
C THR A 193 -6.45 3.11 -3.67
N GLY A 194 -5.42 2.39 -3.24
CA GLY A 194 -5.03 2.32 -1.84
C GLY A 194 -4.26 1.05 -1.52
N ILE A 195 -4.35 0.60 -0.28
CA ILE A 195 -3.64 -0.58 0.22
C ILE A 195 -4.57 -1.45 1.08
N ASN A 196 -4.38 -2.76 0.98
CA ASN A 196 -4.95 -3.75 1.89
C ASN A 196 -3.81 -4.53 2.54
N ILE A 197 -3.61 -4.32 3.85
CA ILE A 197 -2.55 -4.95 4.65
C ILE A 197 -3.19 -6.06 5.48
N SER A 198 -2.80 -7.29 5.21
CA SER A 198 -3.35 -8.47 5.88
C SER A 198 -2.61 -8.87 7.15
N ASP A 199 -1.34 -8.47 7.30
CA ASP A 199 -0.50 -8.86 8.42
C ASP A 199 0.65 -7.85 8.60
N ILE A 200 1.00 -7.57 9.85
CA ILE A 200 2.16 -6.76 10.23
C ILE A 200 2.87 -7.48 11.39
N LYS A 201 4.16 -7.75 11.22
CA LYS A 201 4.99 -8.46 12.21
C LYS A 201 6.33 -7.78 12.40
N THR A 202 6.82 -7.77 13.63
CA THR A 202 8.18 -7.29 13.91
C THR A 202 9.21 -8.23 13.28
N LEU A 203 10.34 -7.67 12.86
CA LEU A 203 11.54 -8.45 12.55
C LEU A 203 12.48 -8.26 13.74
N THR A 204 12.60 -9.29 14.58
CA THR A 204 13.61 -9.28 15.65
C THR A 204 14.98 -9.36 15.00
N ASN A 205 15.81 -8.34 15.26
CA ASN A 205 17.25 -8.41 15.05
C ASN A 205 17.89 -9.43 16.00
#